data_AF-A0A7C9UYZ8-F1
#
_entry.id   AF-A0A7C9UYZ8-F1
#
_cell.length_a   1.000
_cell.length_b   1.000
_cell.length_c   1.000
_cell.angle_alpha   90.00
_cell.angle_beta   90.00
_cell.angle_gamma   90.00
#
_symmetry.space_group_name_H-M   'P 1'
#
loop_
_entity.id
_entity.type
_entity.pdbx_description
1 polymer ?
#
loop_
_entity_poly.entity_id
_entity_poly.type
_entity_poly.pdbx_seq_one_letter_code
_entity_poly.pdbx_strand_id
1 'polypeptide(L)'
;MAPALPAFERADILDHAVDSAGLRVASPQAAAWAALVAHARHVHTDYDGLLAEGYDVEAARFFVRDQINATLAAWGCRHRVQEQ
;
A
#
# COMPACT_ATOMS: atom_id res chain seq x y z
N MET A 1 8.11 -5.49 9.85
CA MET A 1 8.29 -5.18 8.41
C MET A 1 8.47 -3.69 8.16
N ALA A 2 7.78 -2.82 8.91
CA ALA A 2 8.00 -1.36 8.92
C ALA A 2 8.34 -0.88 10.35
N PRO A 3 9.62 -0.88 10.77
CA PRO A 3 10.01 -0.56 12.15
C PRO A 3 9.80 0.91 12.53
N ALA A 4 9.71 1.82 11.54
CA ALA A 4 9.54 3.25 11.76
C ALA A 4 8.10 3.75 11.59
N LEU A 5 7.12 2.84 11.45
CA LEU A 5 5.73 3.22 11.21
C LEU A 5 5.14 3.95 12.43
N PRO A 6 4.64 5.19 12.28
CA PRO A 6 3.92 5.92 13.31
C PRO A 6 2.77 5.10 13.89
N ALA A 7 2.54 5.21 15.20
CA ALA A 7 1.56 4.36 15.90
C ALA A 7 0.11 4.60 15.42
N PHE A 8 -0.22 5.81 14.96
CA PHE A 8 -1.56 6.13 14.45
C PHE A 8 -1.84 5.49 13.08
N GLU A 9 -0.85 5.45 12.18
CA GLU A 9 -0.98 4.73 10.89
C GLU A 9 -1.08 3.23 11.08
N ARG A 10 -0.53 2.69 12.18
CA ARG A 10 -0.61 1.27 12.50
C ARG A 10 -2.05 0.80 12.71
N ALA A 11 -2.89 1.64 13.33
CA ALA A 11 -4.28 1.32 13.58
C ALA A 11 -5.11 1.36 12.29
N ASP A 12 -4.89 2.37 11.46
CA ASP A 12 -5.57 2.57 10.18
C ASP A 12 -5.30 1.42 9.18
N ILE A 13 -4.04 0.99 9.10
CA ILE A 13 -3.62 -0.17 8.29
C ILE A 13 -4.29 -1.47 8.76
N LEU A 14 -4.44 -1.66 10.07
CA LEU A 14 -5.08 -2.86 10.63
C LEU A 14 -6.59 -2.87 10.35
N ASP A 15 -7.26 -1.71 10.41
CA ASP A 15 -8.69 -1.57 10.14
C ASP A 15 -9.02 -1.86 8.67
N HIS A 16 -8.23 -1.29 7.74
CA HIS A 16 -8.36 -1.57 6.30
C HIS A 16 -7.98 -3.00 5.90
N ALA A 17 -7.13 -3.68 6.67
CA ALA A 17 -6.78 -5.09 6.43
C ALA A 17 -7.95 -6.05 6.69
N VAL A 18 -8.97 -5.65 7.46
CA VAL A 18 -10.12 -6.51 7.74
C VAL A 18 -11.17 -6.43 6.63
N ASP A 19 -11.24 -5.31 5.89
CA ASP A 19 -12.33 -5.02 4.94
C ASP A 19 -12.09 -5.54 3.51
N SER A 20 -10.86 -5.86 3.11
CA SER A 20 -10.60 -6.31 1.74
C SER A 20 -10.74 -7.83 1.57
N ALA A 21 -11.65 -8.25 0.68
CA ALA A 21 -11.99 -9.66 0.42
C ALA A 21 -10.79 -10.57 0.06
N GLY A 22 -9.70 -10.00 -0.44
CA GLY A 22 -8.46 -10.72 -0.79
C GLY A 22 -7.64 -11.19 0.42
N LEU A 23 -7.90 -10.66 1.63
CA LEU A 23 -7.09 -10.96 2.81
C LEU A 23 -7.52 -12.21 3.57
N ARG A 24 -8.66 -12.81 3.20
CA ARG A 24 -9.17 -14.04 3.83
C ARG A 24 -8.36 -15.30 3.51
N VAL A 25 -7.54 -15.29 2.46
CA VAL A 25 -6.70 -16.44 2.01
C VAL A 25 -5.21 -16.18 2.27
N ALA A 26 -4.84 -14.97 2.67
CA ALA A 26 -3.47 -14.56 2.89
C ALA A 26 -3.01 -14.88 4.32
N SER A 27 -1.73 -15.20 4.50
CA SER A 27 -1.16 -15.22 5.85
C SER A 27 -1.31 -13.83 6.49
N PRO A 28 -1.42 -13.70 7.82
CA PRO A 28 -1.51 -12.39 8.49
C PRO A 28 -0.40 -11.42 8.08
N GLN A 29 0.79 -11.95 7.78
CA GLN A 29 1.91 -11.16 7.26
C GLN A 29 1.64 -10.62 5.85
N ALA A 30 1.13 -11.44 4.93
CA ALA A 30 0.76 -11.00 3.60
C ALA A 30 -0.41 -9.99 3.65
N ALA A 31 -1.32 -10.15 4.61
CA ALA A 31 -2.39 -9.19 4.82
C ALA A 31 -1.90 -7.83 5.31
N ALA A 32 -1.02 -7.83 6.32
CA ALA A 32 -0.37 -6.60 6.79
C ALA A 32 0.46 -5.93 5.67
N TRP A 33 1.10 -6.71 4.80
CA TRP A 33 1.82 -6.17 3.66
C TRP A 33 0.90 -5.49 2.64
N ALA A 34 -0.19 -6.15 2.25
CA ALA A 34 -1.14 -5.59 1.30
C ALA A 34 -1.80 -4.31 1.83
N ALA A 35 -2.15 -4.27 3.12
CA ALA A 35 -2.70 -3.08 3.75
C ALA A 35 -1.67 -1.93 3.82
N LEU A 36 -0.42 -2.24 4.14
CA LEU A 36 0.66 -1.25 4.14
C LEU A 36 0.90 -0.65 2.74
N VAL A 37 0.89 -1.49 1.70
CA VAL A 37 1.03 -1.04 0.30
C VAL A 37 -0.18 -0.21 -0.12
N ALA A 38 -1.39 -0.60 0.27
CA ALA A 38 -2.60 0.16 -0.01
C ALA A 38 -2.54 1.55 0.64
N HIS A 39 -2.18 1.62 1.92
CA HIS A 39 -1.99 2.90 2.63
C HIS A 39 -0.96 3.79 1.94
N ALA A 40 0.22 3.25 1.63
CA ALA A 40 1.25 3.98 0.88
C ALA A 40 0.72 4.52 -0.45
N ARG A 41 -0.07 3.72 -1.18
CA ARG A 41 -0.66 4.11 -2.47
C ARG A 41 -1.68 5.23 -2.32
N HIS A 42 -2.65 5.09 -1.42
CA HIS A 42 -3.74 6.07 -1.31
C HIS A 42 -3.29 7.37 -0.65
N VAL A 43 -2.40 7.31 0.34
CA VAL A 43 -2.09 8.47 1.19
C VAL A 43 -0.84 9.21 0.74
N HIS A 44 0.12 8.52 0.11
CA HIS A 44 1.43 9.09 -0.23
C HIS A 44 1.69 9.21 -1.72
N THR A 45 0.67 9.04 -2.56
CA THR A 45 0.77 9.17 -4.02
C THR A 45 -0.48 9.78 -4.62
N ASP A 46 -0.39 10.21 -5.87
CA ASP A 46 -1.53 10.75 -6.63
C ASP A 46 -2.48 9.67 -7.18
N TYR A 47 -2.44 8.44 -6.65
CA TYR A 47 -3.22 7.31 -7.16
C TYR A 47 -4.72 7.61 -7.29
N ASP A 48 -5.33 8.20 -6.26
CA ASP A 48 -6.75 8.53 -6.30
C ASP A 48 -7.05 9.67 -7.30
N GLY A 49 -6.09 10.57 -7.51
CA GLY A 49 -6.14 11.59 -8.56
C GLY A 49 -6.14 10.98 -9.96
N LEU A 50 -5.22 10.04 -10.23
CA LEU A 50 -5.15 9.33 -11.50
C LEU A 50 -6.44 8.56 -11.81
N LEU A 51 -7.04 7.92 -10.81
CA LEU A 51 -8.34 7.27 -10.98
C LEU A 51 -9.46 8.28 -11.30
N ALA A 52 -9.47 9.44 -10.62
CA ALA A 52 -10.43 10.51 -10.89
C ALA A 52 -10.27 11.13 -12.29
N GLU A 53 -9.04 11.13 -12.82
CA GLU A 53 -8.72 11.54 -14.20
C GLU A 53 -9.12 10.50 -15.26
N GLY A 54 -9.56 9.30 -14.84
CA GLY A 54 -10.05 8.25 -15.73
C GLY A 54 -8.98 7.24 -16.19
N TYR A 55 -7.80 7.25 -15.56
CA TYR A 55 -6.85 6.15 -15.76
C TYR A 55 -7.41 4.85 -15.19
N ASP A 56 -7.12 3.74 -15.85
CA ASP A 56 -7.43 2.44 -15.30
C ASP A 56 -6.52 2.11 -14.11
N VAL A 57 -6.94 1.12 -13.32
CA VAL A 57 -6.26 0.71 -12.09
C VAL A 57 -4.82 0.24 -12.34
N GLU A 58 -4.55 -0.45 -13.44
CA GLU A 58 -3.19 -0.94 -13.73
C GLU A 58 -2.27 0.22 -14.12
N ALA A 59 -2.73 1.12 -14.99
CA ALA A 59 -1.99 2.32 -15.35
C ALA A 59 -1.70 3.19 -14.11
N ALA A 60 -2.72 3.46 -13.29
CA ALA A 60 -2.55 4.25 -12.07
C ALA A 60 -1.53 3.60 -11.12
N ARG A 61 -1.59 2.27 -10.91
CA ARG A 61 -0.62 1.52 -10.09
C ARG A 61 0.80 1.58 -10.66
N PHE A 62 0.94 1.54 -11.98
CA PHE A 62 2.23 1.63 -12.64
C PHE A 62 2.89 2.98 -12.37
N PHE A 63 2.17 4.09 -12.55
CA PHE A 63 2.71 5.44 -12.36
C PHE A 63 3.20 5.72 -10.95
N VAL A 64 2.47 5.26 -9.93
CA VAL A 64 2.79 5.56 -8.52
C VAL A 64 3.77 4.57 -7.88
N ARG A 65 4.14 3.49 -8.58
CA ARG A 65 4.91 2.38 -8.02
C ARG A 65 6.24 2.79 -7.40
N ASP A 66 7.00 3.63 -8.08
CA ASP A 66 8.31 4.09 -7.57
C ASP A 66 8.15 4.96 -6.33
N GLN A 67 7.11 5.78 -6.28
CA GLN A 67 6.79 6.58 -5.10
C GLN A 67 6.35 5.70 -3.92
N ILE A 68 5.53 4.68 -4.16
CA ILE A 68 5.19 3.67 -3.14
C ILE A 68 6.47 3.02 -2.59
N ASN A 69 7.36 2.55 -3.46
CA ASN A 69 8.60 1.89 -3.05
C ASN A 69 9.54 2.82 -2.29
N ALA A 70 9.59 4.11 -2.64
CA ALA A 70 10.35 5.12 -1.91
C ALA A 70 9.77 5.33 -0.49
N THR A 71 8.46 5.46 -0.36
CA THR A 71 7.76 5.59 0.94
C THR A 71 7.99 4.36 1.82
N LEU A 72 7.81 3.16 1.28
CA LEU A 72 8.06 1.91 2.00
C LEU A 72 9.53 1.81 2.45
N ALA A 73 10.48 2.19 1.60
CA ALA A 73 11.90 2.21 1.97
C ALA A 73 12.19 3.22 3.10
N ALA A 74 11.56 4.39 3.08
CA ALA A 74 11.66 5.37 4.16
C ALA A 74 11.12 4.84 5.50
N TRP A 75 10.10 3.98 5.47
CA TRP A 75 9.61 3.26 6.66
C TRP A 75 10.46 2.05 7.08
N GLY A 76 11.55 1.78 6.36
CA GLY A 76 12.47 0.68 6.64
C GLY A 76 12.01 -0.68 6.09
N CYS A 77 11.05 -0.71 5.16
CA CYS A 77 10.69 -1.94 4.47
C CYS A 77 11.81 -2.38 3.52
N ARG A 78 12.21 -3.65 3.63
CA ARG A 78 13.17 -4.28 2.72
C ARG A 78 12.49 -4.90 1.48
N HIS A 79 11.20 -5.22 1.62
CA HIS A 79 10.37 -5.71 0.52
C HIS A 79 9.93 -4.54 -0.35
N ARG A 80 9.82 -4.79 -1.65
CA ARG A 80 9.34 -3.82 -2.65
C ARG A 80 8.13 -4.38 -3.36
N VAL A 81 7.27 -3.49 -3.84
CA VAL A 81 6.21 -3.84 -4.79
C VAL A 81 6.88 -4.08 -6.14
N GLN A 82 6.69 -5.29 -6.69
CA GLN A 82 7.17 -5.67 -8.02
C GLN A 82 6.12 -5.38 -9.08
N GLU A 83 6.52 -5.42 -10.36
CA GLU A 83 5.59 -5.42 -11.49
C GLU A 83 4.71 -6.66 -11.40
N GLN A 84 3.39 -6.51 -11.59
CA GLN A 84 2.49 -7.65 -11.71
C GLN A 84 2.55 -8.23 -13.12
#